data_AF-A0A8T6SBL8-F1
#
_entry.id   AF-A0A8T6SBL8-F1
#
_cell.length_a   1.000
_cell.length_b   1.000
_cell.length_c   1.000
_cell.angle_alpha   90.00
_cell.angle_beta   90.00
_cell.angle_gamma   90.00
#
_symmetry.space_group_name_H-M   'P 1'
#
loop_
_entity.id
_entity.type
_entity.pdbx_description
1 polymer ?
#
loop_
_entity_poly.entity_id
_entity_poly.type
_entity_poly.pdbx_seq_one_letter_code
_entity_poly.pdbx_strand_id
1 'polypeptide(L)'
;GERITVVRAERSVVSGKKRSKVSEMKRYLEVGHPRKGPFHYRRPDRIIRRTVRGMLPYKKPKGKRAFKRLKVFIGIPEELGREKMNTLAEADAEKLSCPYFTVG
;
A
#
# COMPACT_ATOMS: atom_id res chain seq x y z
N GLY A 1 -9.42 1.39 -19.13
CA GLY A 1 -8.54 1.09 -17.98
C GLY A 1 -8.79 2.16 -16.94
N GLU A 2 -9.09 1.74 -15.72
CA GLU A 2 -9.78 2.57 -14.72
C GLU A 2 -8.85 3.46 -13.91
N ARG A 3 -9.42 4.52 -13.32
CA ARG A 3 -8.77 5.38 -12.32
C ARG A 3 -9.29 4.95 -10.95
N ILE A 4 -8.37 4.59 -10.06
CA ILE A 4 -8.69 4.08 -8.74
C ILE A 4 -8.01 4.96 -7.71
N THR A 5 -8.81 5.44 -6.75
CA THR A 5 -8.34 6.21 -5.60
C THR A 5 -8.56 5.38 -4.34
N VAL A 6 -7.49 5.04 -3.65
CA VAL A 6 -7.53 4.37 -2.35
C VAL A 6 -7.45 5.43 -1.26
N VAL A 7 -8.42 5.42 -0.35
CA VAL A 7 -8.47 6.31 0.82
C VAL A 7 -8.26 5.50 2.10
N ARG A 8 -7.94 6.17 3.22
CA ARG A 8 -7.67 5.53 4.52
C ARG A 8 -6.58 4.44 4.47
N ALA A 9 -5.48 4.73 3.76
CA ALA A 9 -4.32 3.84 3.66
C ALA A 9 -3.77 3.36 5.03
N GLU A 10 -3.90 4.17 6.07
CA GLU A 10 -3.48 3.87 7.44
C GLU A 10 -4.26 2.71 8.08
N ARG A 11 -5.51 2.48 7.65
CA ARG A 11 -6.37 1.40 8.15
C ARG A 11 -6.22 0.10 7.38
N SER A 12 -5.39 0.08 6.33
CA SER A 12 -5.12 -1.16 5.60
C SER A 12 -4.48 -2.19 6.54
N VAL A 13 -4.89 -3.45 6.38
CA VAL A 13 -4.44 -4.56 7.22
C VAL A 13 -3.38 -5.39 6.53
N VAL A 14 -2.44 -5.90 7.32
CA VAL A 14 -1.42 -6.88 6.91
C VAL A 14 -1.56 -8.09 7.80
N SER A 15 -1.62 -9.27 7.19
CA SER A 15 -1.68 -10.54 7.90
C SER A 15 -0.33 -10.90 8.54
N GLY A 16 -0.40 -11.60 9.67
CA GLY A 16 0.74 -12.09 10.44
C GLY A 16 1.00 -11.34 11.75
N LYS A 17 1.91 -11.90 12.57
CA LYS A 17 2.32 -11.30 13.84
C LYS A 17 3.15 -10.04 13.60
N LYS A 18 2.71 -8.89 14.14
CA LYS A 18 3.38 -7.58 14.02
C LYS A 18 4.89 -7.63 14.28
N ARG A 19 5.33 -8.32 15.35
CA ARG A 19 6.77 -8.43 15.70
C ARG A 19 7.61 -9.06 14.58
N SER A 20 7.09 -10.11 13.95
CA SER A 20 7.78 -10.81 12.86
C SER A 20 7.91 -9.89 11.64
N LYS A 21 6.81 -9.27 11.20
CA LYS A 21 6.84 -8.40 10.02
C LYS A 21 7.68 -7.13 10.22
N VAL A 22 7.65 -6.55 11.43
CA VAL A 22 8.51 -5.41 11.78
C VAL A 22 9.98 -5.82 11.78
N SER A 23 10.32 -7.01 12.28
CA SER A 23 11.71 -7.50 12.27
C SER A 23 12.23 -7.71 10.84
N GLU A 24 11.40 -8.22 9.95
CA GLU A 24 11.71 -8.38 8.52
C GLU A 24 11.93 -7.02 7.85
N MET A 25 11.06 -6.04 8.15
CA MET A 25 11.23 -4.67 7.66
C MET A 25 12.52 -4.04 8.17
N LYS A 26 12.88 -4.25 9.45
CA LYS A 26 14.15 -3.75 10.01
C LYS A 26 15.36 -4.33 9.29
N ARG A 27 15.36 -5.64 9.03
CA ARG A 27 16.41 -6.27 8.21
C ARG A 27 16.47 -5.67 6.81
N TYR A 28 15.31 -5.39 6.19
CA TYR A 28 15.27 -4.73 4.88
C TYR A 28 15.84 -3.31 4.90
N LEU A 29 15.70 -2.56 6.01
CA LEU A 29 16.29 -1.22 6.15
C LEU A 29 17.82 -1.23 6.08
N GLU A 30 18.45 -2.31 6.56
CA GLU A 30 19.91 -2.50 6.53
C GLU A 30 20.44 -2.80 5.11
N VAL A 31 19.54 -3.12 4.17
CA VAL A 31 19.91 -3.45 2.79
C VAL A 31 20.13 -2.18 1.96
N GLY A 32 21.37 -2.02 1.50
CA GLY A 32 21.76 -1.06 0.48
C GLY A 32 22.27 0.28 1.00
N HIS A 33 22.69 1.15 0.08
CA HIS A 33 23.28 2.44 0.43
C HIS A 33 22.19 3.50 0.69
N PRO A 34 22.26 4.32 1.76
CA PRO A 34 21.27 5.37 2.05
C PRO A 34 20.91 6.33 0.89
N ARG A 35 21.83 6.60 -0.04
CA ARG A 35 21.64 7.56 -1.15
C ARG A 35 21.21 6.92 -2.48
N LYS A 36 21.63 5.68 -2.77
CA LYS A 36 21.42 5.01 -4.07
C LYS A 36 20.64 3.69 -3.98
N GLY A 37 20.51 3.16 -2.76
CA GLY A 37 19.88 1.88 -2.47
C GLY A 37 18.36 1.92 -2.61
N PRO A 38 17.69 0.82 -2.23
CA PRO A 38 16.24 0.78 -2.21
C PRO A 38 15.68 1.91 -1.31
N PHE A 39 14.76 2.70 -1.86
CA PHE A 39 14.04 3.69 -1.08
C PHE A 39 13.03 3.01 -0.15
N HIS A 40 13.28 3.15 1.15
CA HIS A 40 12.45 2.63 2.23
C HIS A 40 11.39 3.66 2.62
N TYR A 41 10.13 3.41 2.25
CA TYR A 41 9.02 4.30 2.62
C TYR A 41 8.45 3.92 3.99
N ARG A 42 8.23 4.93 4.84
CA ARG A 42 7.58 4.76 6.15
C ARG A 42 6.10 5.14 6.17
N ARG A 43 5.66 5.98 5.24
CA ARG A 43 4.26 6.42 5.17
C ARG A 43 3.36 5.33 4.57
N PRO A 44 2.17 5.08 5.14
CA PRO A 44 1.27 4.01 4.68
C PRO A 44 0.84 4.18 3.22
N ASP A 45 0.59 5.42 2.78
CA ASP A 45 0.24 5.73 1.39
C ASP A 45 1.31 5.24 0.40
N ARG A 46 2.59 5.48 0.74
CA ARG A 46 3.72 5.10 -0.11
C ARG A 46 4.03 3.61 -0.02
N ILE A 47 3.79 2.98 1.12
CA ILE A 47 3.94 1.53 1.28
C ILE A 47 2.99 0.80 0.34
N ILE A 48 1.68 1.10 0.39
CA ILE A 48 0.68 0.50 -0.50
C ILE A 48 1.01 0.78 -1.96
N ARG A 49 1.36 2.03 -2.27
CA ARG A 49 1.72 2.42 -3.63
C ARG A 49 2.97 1.67 -4.12
N ARG A 50 3.96 1.40 -3.26
CA ARG A 50 5.14 0.59 -3.59
C ARG A 50 4.78 -0.87 -3.83
N THR A 51 3.86 -1.43 -3.05
CA THR A 51 3.34 -2.80 -3.22
C THR A 51 2.65 -2.96 -4.56
N VAL A 52 1.70 -2.06 -4.91
CA VAL A 52 1.00 -2.11 -6.22
C VAL A 52 1.97 -1.92 -7.38
N ARG A 53 3.01 -1.08 -7.21
CA ARG A 53 4.07 -0.92 -8.23
C ARG A 53 4.80 -2.25 -8.49
N GLY A 54 5.01 -3.08 -7.46
CA GLY A 54 5.65 -4.39 -7.57
C GLY A 54 4.79 -5.44 -8.30
N MET A 55 3.47 -5.31 -8.23
CA MET A 55 2.50 -6.19 -8.91
C MET A 55 2.35 -5.86 -10.40
N LEU A 56 2.80 -4.69 -10.85
CA LEU A 56 2.65 -4.23 -12.22
C LEU A 56 3.96 -4.36 -13.01
N PRO A 57 3.90 -4.54 -14.34
CA PRO A 57 5.08 -4.44 -15.22
C PRO A 57 5.51 -2.97 -15.37
N TYR A 58 5.98 -2.35 -14.29
CA TYR A 58 6.27 -0.91 -14.17
C TYR A 58 7.36 -0.41 -15.13
N LYS A 59 8.25 -1.29 -15.58
CA LYS A 59 9.27 -0.93 -16.58
C LYS A 59 8.64 -0.64 -17.96
N LYS A 60 7.52 -1.28 -18.29
CA LYS A 60 6.80 -1.10 -19.56
C LYS A 60 5.91 0.15 -19.53
N PRO A 61 5.70 0.84 -20.67
CA PRO A 61 4.87 2.04 -20.74
C PRO A 61 3.42 1.79 -20.29
N LYS A 62 2.86 0.61 -20.61
CA LYS A 62 1.52 0.20 -20.15
C LYS A 62 1.42 0.18 -18.62
N GLY A 63 2.42 -0.39 -17.94
CA GLY A 63 2.49 -0.44 -16.48
C GLY A 63 2.66 0.95 -15.86
N LYS A 64 3.50 1.80 -16.44
CA LYS A 64 3.64 3.20 -15.98
C LYS A 64 2.32 3.97 -16.10
N ARG A 65 1.58 3.80 -17.19
CA ARG A 65 0.26 4.44 -17.39
C ARG A 65 -0.76 3.94 -16.35
N ALA A 66 -0.80 2.64 -16.07
CA ALA A 66 -1.66 2.08 -15.02
C ALA A 66 -1.29 2.63 -13.63
N PHE A 67 -0.01 2.66 -13.29
CA PHE A 67 0.47 3.18 -12.01
C PHE A 67 0.16 4.68 -11.81
N LYS A 68 0.19 5.48 -12.88
CA LYS A 68 -0.21 6.90 -12.84
C LYS A 68 -1.70 7.10 -12.53
N ARG A 69 -2.56 6.11 -12.82
CA ARG A 69 -4.00 6.18 -12.56
C ARG A 69 -4.35 5.84 -11.10
N LEU A 70 -3.43 5.25 -10.35
CA LEU A 70 -3.60 4.95 -8.93
C LEU A 70 -3.22 6.17 -8.08
N LYS A 71 -4.16 6.62 -7.25
CA LYS A 71 -3.91 7.59 -6.17
C LYS A 71 -4.17 6.92 -4.82
N VAL A 72 -3.33 7.19 -3.83
CA VAL A 72 -3.46 6.64 -2.48
C VAL A 72 -3.32 7.78 -1.49
N PHE A 73 -4.28 7.92 -0.58
CA PHE A 73 -4.33 8.97 0.43
C PHE A 73 -4.35 8.39 1.84
N ILE A 74 -3.76 9.14 2.77
CA ILE A 74 -3.94 8.95 4.21
C ILE A 74 -5.20 9.74 4.61
N GLY A 75 -6.10 9.13 5.36
CA GLY A 75 -7.39 9.72 5.68
C GLY A 75 -8.31 9.83 4.45
N ILE A 76 -9.30 10.72 4.57
CA ILE A 76 -10.24 11.04 3.49
C ILE A 76 -9.99 12.50 3.09
N PRO A 77 -9.59 12.79 1.85
CA PRO A 77 -9.54 14.16 1.37
C PRO A 77 -10.96 14.71 1.24
N GLU A 78 -11.16 15.99 1.58
CA GLU A 78 -12.47 16.66 1.61
C GLU A 78 -13.21 16.58 0.26
N GLU A 79 -12.45 16.60 -0.84
CA GLU A 79 -12.96 16.46 -2.22
C GLU A 79 -13.71 15.14 -2.46
N LEU A 80 -13.32 14.06 -1.77
CA LEU A 80 -13.92 12.72 -1.89
C LEU A 80 -14.92 12.40 -0.78
N GLY A 81 -15.15 13.32 0.18
CA GLY A 81 -16.06 13.09 1.30
C GLY A 81 -17.52 12.84 0.88
N ARG A 82 -17.90 13.25 -0.33
CA ARG A 82 -19.26 13.10 -0.89
C ARG A 82 -19.40 11.97 -1.93
N GLU A 83 -18.30 11.34 -2.34
CA GLU A 83 -18.35 10.24 -3.31
C GLU A 83 -18.63 8.89 -2.64
N LYS A 84 -19.30 7.98 -3.38
CA LYS A 84 -19.56 6.62 -2.91
C LYS A 84 -18.24 5.87 -2.74
N MET A 85 -17.91 5.53 -1.50
CA MET A 85 -16.75 4.69 -1.19
C MET A 85 -17.15 3.23 -1.39
N ASN A 86 -16.50 2.55 -2.32
CA ASN A 86 -16.71 1.12 -2.53
C ASN A 86 -15.73 0.33 -1.65
N THR A 87 -16.28 -0.50 -0.76
CA THR A 87 -15.50 -1.52 -0.04
C THR A 87 -15.34 -2.74 -0.94
N LEU A 88 -14.14 -3.30 -1.01
CA LEU A 88 -13.87 -4.49 -1.79
C LEU A 88 -14.21 -5.74 -0.97
N ALA A 89 -15.37 -6.33 -1.22
CA ALA A 89 -15.86 -7.53 -0.54
C ALA A 89 -14.88 -8.72 -0.60
N GLU A 90 -13.99 -8.74 -1.59
CA GLU A 90 -12.96 -9.77 -1.75
C GLU A 90 -11.79 -9.60 -0.78
N ALA A 91 -11.46 -8.37 -0.41
CA ALA A 91 -10.26 -8.01 0.34
C ALA A 91 -10.54 -7.65 1.81
N ASP A 92 -11.67 -8.13 2.36
CA ASP A 92 -12.06 -7.87 3.74
C ASP A 92 -11.21 -8.64 4.75
N ALA A 93 -10.90 -7.97 5.85
CA ALA A 93 -10.11 -8.53 6.95
C ALA A 93 -10.78 -9.73 7.62
N GLU A 94 -12.11 -9.82 7.56
CA GLU A 94 -12.90 -10.92 8.15
C GLU A 94 -12.58 -12.28 7.54
N LYS A 95 -12.07 -12.31 6.30
CA LYS A 95 -11.65 -13.56 5.64
C LYS A 95 -10.30 -14.08 6.15
N LEU A 96 -9.58 -13.32 6.96
CA LEU A 96 -8.29 -13.73 7.49
C LEU A 96 -8.49 -14.67 8.69
N SER A 97 -8.03 -15.91 8.54
CA SER A 97 -7.96 -16.87 9.65
C SER A 97 -6.83 -16.57 10.65
N CYS A 98 -5.87 -15.72 10.27
CA CYS A 98 -4.67 -15.43 11.05
C CYS A 98 -4.69 -14.03 11.68
N PRO A 99 -3.89 -13.78 12.75
CA PRO A 99 -3.76 -12.46 13.34
C PRO A 99 -3.33 -11.44 12.28
N TYR A 100 -3.91 -10.24 12.32
CA TYR A 100 -3.56 -9.14 11.44
C TYR A 100 -3.24 -7.89 12.25
N PHE A 101 -2.58 -6.93 11.61
CA PHE A 101 -2.32 -5.61 12.19
C PHE A 101 -2.45 -4.52 11.12
N THR A 102 -2.70 -3.29 11.54
CA THR A 102 -2.81 -2.14 10.65
C THR A 102 -1.44 -1.61 10.23
N VAL A 103 -1.36 -1.01 9.04
CA VAL A 103 -0.13 -0.39 8.53
C VAL A 103 0.18 0.93 9.26
N GLY A 104 -0.85 1.62 9.75
CA GLY A 104 -0.73 2.84 10.58
C GLY A 104 -0.10 2.61 11.95
#